data_AF-A0A7C6PAH9-F1
#
_entry.id   AF-A0A7C6PAH9-F1
#
_cell.length_a   1.000
_cell.length_b   1.000
_cell.length_c   1.000
_cell.angle_alpha   90.00
_cell.angle_beta   90.00
_cell.angle_gamma   90.00
#
_symmetry.space_group_name_H-M   'P 1'
#
loop_
_entity.id
_entity.type
_entity.pdbx_description
1 polymer ?
#
loop_
_entity_poly.entity_id
_entity_poly.type
_entity_poly.pdbx_seq_one_letter_code
_entity_poly.pdbx_strand_id
1 'polypeptide(L)'
;MSKPLDKEVARDRRIVAGWLLWYEERKQQYEEMREEMLHSSPPPLSEVVPVKTGLSDTTGQKGAQLGDLQEAERWLALAEEVEQRIPWKMQILLSLKRKYKVGVKGRPVRWLIAVELSKEVSRRLNKDWCVGVDSVDKWWQRIVGYGTILAAKKGLVK
;
A
#
# COMPACT_ATOMS: atom_id res chain seq x y z
N MET A 1 9.63 27.83 7.70
CA MET A 1 8.73 27.46 6.59
C MET A 1 9.46 26.41 5.74
N SER A 2 8.87 25.23 5.51
CA SER A 2 9.50 24.21 4.64
C SER A 2 9.45 24.63 3.18
N LYS A 3 10.51 24.31 2.42
CA LYS A 3 10.61 24.67 0.99
C LYS A 3 9.57 23.88 0.18
N PRO A 4 9.13 24.36 -0.99
CA PRO A 4 8.14 23.67 -1.83
C PRO A 4 8.48 22.19 -2.09
N LEU A 5 9.75 21.91 -2.43
CA LEU A 5 10.24 20.55 -2.69
C LEU A 5 10.14 19.62 -1.47
N ASP A 6 10.43 20.11 -0.26
CA ASP A 6 10.33 19.30 0.96
C ASP A 6 8.89 18.83 1.21
N LYS A 7 7.90 19.65 0.81
CA LYS A 7 6.48 19.32 0.95
C LYS A 7 6.06 18.26 -0.07
N GLU A 8 6.54 18.34 -1.30
CA GLU A 8 6.28 17.35 -2.36
C GLU A 8 6.84 15.98 -1.96
N VAL A 9 8.12 15.93 -1.57
CA VAL A 9 8.75 14.69 -1.11
C VAL A 9 8.02 14.11 0.10
N ALA A 10 7.59 14.96 1.05
CA ALA A 10 6.84 14.50 2.21
C ALA A 10 5.45 13.93 1.85
N ARG A 11 4.77 14.52 0.86
CA ARG A 11 3.49 14.05 0.34
C ARG A 11 3.66 12.68 -0.31
N ASP A 12 4.62 12.53 -1.21
CA ASP A 12 4.83 11.30 -1.95
C ASP A 12 5.23 10.15 -1.02
N ARG A 13 6.10 10.43 -0.06
CA ARG A 13 6.45 9.47 1.01
C ARG A 13 5.23 9.06 1.83
N ARG A 14 4.27 9.96 2.07
CA ARG A 14 3.04 9.64 2.79
C ARG A 14 2.12 8.73 1.98
N ILE A 15 1.98 9.00 0.68
CA ILE A 15 1.19 8.16 -0.24
C ILE A 15 1.77 6.74 -0.26
N VAL A 16 3.06 6.62 -0.51
CA VAL A 16 3.78 5.33 -0.55
C VAL A 16 3.69 4.61 0.80
N ALA A 17 3.91 5.31 1.92
CA ALA A 17 3.77 4.74 3.25
C ALA A 17 2.36 4.17 3.47
N GLY A 18 1.32 4.85 2.99
CA GLY A 18 -0.05 4.35 3.04
C GLY A 18 -0.21 3.04 2.28
N TRP A 19 0.27 2.97 1.04
CA TRP A 19 0.20 1.76 0.22
C TRP A 19 0.96 0.58 0.81
N LEU A 20 2.12 0.82 1.42
CA LEU A 20 2.89 -0.24 2.07
C LEU A 20 2.22 -0.77 3.35
N LEU A 21 1.58 0.12 4.13
CA LEU A 21 0.95 -0.24 5.41
C LEU A 21 -0.39 -0.96 5.25
N TRP A 22 -1.21 -0.52 4.29
CA TRP A 22 -2.57 -1.00 4.06
C TRP A 22 -2.66 -1.94 2.86
N TYR A 23 -1.54 -2.58 2.53
CA TYR A 23 -1.42 -3.40 1.34
C TYR A 23 -2.42 -4.56 1.34
N GLU A 24 -2.56 -5.29 2.45
CA GLU A 24 -3.44 -6.47 2.53
C GLU A 24 -4.91 -6.08 2.37
N GLU A 25 -5.37 -5.03 3.07
CA GLU A 25 -6.75 -4.56 2.96
C GLU A 25 -7.07 -4.04 1.56
N ARG A 26 -6.12 -3.32 0.95
CA ARG A 26 -6.30 -2.81 -0.41
C ARG A 26 -6.24 -3.91 -1.45
N LYS A 27 -5.46 -4.96 -1.22
CA LYS A 27 -5.43 -6.14 -2.07
C LYS A 27 -6.75 -6.88 -2.01
N GLN A 28 -7.30 -7.09 -0.82
CA GLN A 28 -8.61 -7.69 -0.65
C GLN A 28 -9.70 -6.86 -1.36
N GLN A 29 -9.73 -5.55 -1.15
CA GLN A 29 -10.68 -4.66 -1.83
C GLN A 29 -10.55 -4.71 -3.36
N TYR A 30 -9.31 -4.75 -3.87
CA TYR A 30 -9.05 -4.89 -5.29
C TYR A 30 -9.57 -6.22 -5.84
N GLU A 31 -9.35 -7.32 -5.13
CA GLU A 31 -9.84 -8.65 -5.52
C GLU A 31 -11.37 -8.70 -5.52
N GLU A 32 -12.03 -8.17 -4.48
CA GLU A 32 -13.49 -8.06 -4.39
C GLU A 32 -14.07 -7.25 -5.57
N MET A 33 -13.54 -6.04 -5.82
CA MET A 33 -13.97 -5.20 -6.93
C MET A 33 -13.73 -5.86 -8.31
N ARG A 34 -12.63 -6.59 -8.45
CA ARG A 34 -12.31 -7.32 -9.68
C ARG A 34 -13.29 -8.46 -9.93
N GLU A 35 -13.67 -9.20 -8.89
CA GLU A 35 -14.68 -10.26 -8.97
C GLU A 35 -16.07 -9.69 -9.30
N GLU A 36 -16.49 -8.62 -8.63
CA GLU A 36 -17.76 -7.94 -8.93
C GLU A 36 -17.85 -7.53 -10.40
N MET A 37 -16.77 -6.99 -10.97
CA MET A 37 -16.73 -6.66 -12.39
C MET A 37 -16.86 -7.87 -13.30
N LEU A 38 -16.16 -8.97 -13.00
CA LEU A 38 -16.24 -10.20 -13.78
C LEU A 38 -17.65 -10.83 -13.74
N HIS A 39 -18.34 -10.71 -12.61
CA HIS A 39 -19.68 -11.26 -12.41
C HIS A 39 -20.81 -10.32 -12.82
N SER A 40 -20.52 -9.05 -13.10
CA SER A 40 -21.45 -8.11 -13.69
C SER A 40 -21.68 -8.39 -15.18
N SER A 41 -22.43 -9.46 -15.49
CA SER A 41 -22.88 -9.75 -16.86
C SER A 41 -23.66 -8.55 -17.42
N PRO A 42 -23.44 -8.15 -18.69
CA PRO A 42 -24.33 -7.20 -19.34
C PRO A 42 -25.74 -7.81 -19.42
N PRO A 43 -26.82 -7.02 -19.18
CA PRO A 43 -28.15 -7.51 -19.47
C PRO A 43 -28.22 -7.92 -20.95
N PRO A 44 -28.92 -9.01 -21.29
CA PRO A 44 -29.03 -9.43 -22.67
C PRO A 44 -29.63 -8.29 -23.50
N LEU A 45 -29.05 -8.04 -24.68
CA LEU A 45 -29.46 -7.00 -25.65
C LEU A 45 -30.91 -7.18 -26.16
N SER A 46 -31.65 -8.19 -25.67
CA SER A 46 -33.01 -8.53 -26.08
C SER A 46 -34.12 -7.78 -25.32
N GLU A 47 -33.82 -6.95 -24.34
CA GLU A 47 -34.82 -6.11 -23.65
C GLU A 47 -34.51 -4.60 -23.78
N VAL A 48 -34.40 -4.09 -25.00
CA VAL A 48 -34.50 -2.64 -25.24
C VAL A 48 -35.98 -2.27 -25.30
N VAL A 49 -36.62 -2.19 -24.14
CA VAL A 49 -37.87 -1.44 -23.98
C VAL A 49 -37.47 0.04 -23.87
N PRO A 50 -38.01 0.96 -24.69
CA PRO A 50 -37.61 2.36 -24.63
C PRO A 50 -38.31 3.02 -23.43
N VAL A 51 -37.74 2.86 -22.23
CA VAL A 51 -38.15 3.63 -21.05
C VAL A 51 -37.38 4.95 -21.05
N LYS A 52 -38.06 6.00 -21.48
CA LYS A 52 -37.66 7.39 -21.25
C LYS A 52 -37.62 7.65 -19.75
N THR A 53 -36.46 7.61 -19.11
CA THR A 53 -36.09 8.45 -17.95
C THR A 53 -34.66 8.14 -17.47
N GLY A 54 -33.77 9.15 -17.52
CA GLY A 54 -32.49 9.14 -16.80
C GLY A 54 -31.40 8.24 -17.39
N LEU A 55 -30.75 8.68 -18.47
CA LEU A 55 -29.39 8.24 -18.82
C LEU A 55 -28.42 8.70 -17.71
N SER A 56 -28.45 8.02 -16.57
CA SER A 56 -27.38 8.09 -15.59
C SER A 56 -26.20 7.35 -16.21
N ASP A 57 -25.09 8.05 -16.40
CA ASP A 57 -23.91 7.70 -17.17
C ASP A 57 -23.22 6.42 -16.67
N THR A 58 -23.86 5.27 -16.93
CA THR A 58 -23.45 3.95 -16.43
C THR A 58 -22.14 3.51 -17.10
N THR A 59 -21.88 4.03 -18.30
CA THR A 59 -20.64 3.79 -19.05
C THR A 59 -19.49 4.64 -18.47
N GLY A 60 -19.73 5.90 -18.14
CA GLY A 60 -18.77 6.74 -17.43
C GLY A 60 -18.42 6.21 -16.03
N GLN A 61 -19.40 5.70 -15.29
CA GLN A 61 -19.19 5.08 -13.97
C GLN A 61 -18.35 3.80 -14.06
N LYS A 62 -18.65 2.91 -15.03
CA LYS A 62 -17.83 1.70 -15.26
C LYS A 62 -16.42 2.04 -15.74
N GLY A 63 -16.27 3.05 -16.59
CA GLY A 63 -14.96 3.54 -17.03
C GLY A 63 -14.12 4.11 -15.89
N ALA A 64 -14.72 4.87 -14.98
CA ALA A 64 -14.06 5.38 -13.77
C ALA A 64 -13.61 4.25 -12.83
N GLN A 65 -14.50 3.28 -12.58
CA GLN A 65 -14.16 2.10 -11.76
C GLN A 65 -13.03 1.26 -12.35
N LEU A 66 -12.98 1.10 -13.68
CA LEU A 66 -11.88 0.43 -14.37
C LEU A 66 -10.56 1.18 -14.23
N GLY A 67 -10.60 2.52 -14.33
CA GLY A 67 -9.43 3.38 -14.11
C GLY A 67 -8.89 3.27 -12.68
N ASP A 68 -9.79 3.30 -11.68
CA ASP A 68 -9.43 3.16 -10.27
C ASP A 68 -8.82 1.79 -9.96
N LEU A 69 -9.36 0.71 -10.56
CA LEU A 69 -8.81 -0.64 -10.46
C LEU A 69 -7.39 -0.74 -11.05
N GLN A 70 -7.18 -0.15 -12.22
CA GLN A 70 -5.88 -0.18 -12.87
C GLN A 70 -4.83 0.62 -12.09
N GLU A 71 -5.22 1.74 -11.49
CA GLU A 71 -4.35 2.50 -10.59
C GLU A 71 -4.02 1.68 -9.32
N ALA A 72 -5.03 1.07 -8.69
CA ALA A 72 -4.84 0.23 -7.52
C ALA A 72 -3.92 -0.96 -7.79
N GLU A 73 -4.09 -1.65 -8.92
CA GLU A 73 -3.23 -2.76 -9.34
C GLU A 73 -1.75 -2.34 -9.42
N ARG A 74 -1.47 -1.17 -10.03
CA ARG A 74 -0.10 -0.66 -10.15
C ARG A 74 0.52 -0.36 -8.79
N TRP A 75 -0.27 0.15 -7.85
CA TRP A 75 0.18 0.41 -6.49
C TRP A 75 0.39 -0.87 -5.67
N LEU A 76 -0.46 -1.88 -5.84
CA LEU A 76 -0.28 -3.19 -5.22
C LEU A 76 0.99 -3.87 -5.75
N ALA A 77 1.20 -3.86 -7.07
CA ALA A 77 2.41 -4.39 -7.68
C ALA A 77 3.68 -3.65 -7.21
N LEU A 78 3.62 -2.33 -7.01
CA LEU A 78 4.71 -1.57 -6.41
C LEU A 78 5.01 -2.07 -4.98
N ALA A 79 3.99 -2.25 -4.14
CA ALA A 79 4.15 -2.68 -2.77
C ALA A 79 4.76 -4.10 -2.68
N GLU A 80 4.30 -5.02 -3.52
CA GLU A 80 4.89 -6.36 -3.66
C GLU A 80 6.36 -6.29 -4.09
N GLU A 81 6.68 -5.48 -5.11
CA GLU A 81 8.05 -5.32 -5.60
C GLU A 81 8.99 -4.74 -4.53
N VAL A 82 8.51 -3.76 -3.74
CA VAL A 82 9.28 -3.22 -2.61
C VAL A 82 9.56 -4.30 -1.59
N GLU A 83 8.56 -5.07 -1.18
CA GLU A 83 8.72 -6.12 -0.18
C GLU A 83 9.68 -7.23 -0.63
N GLN A 84 9.62 -7.62 -1.91
CA GLN A 84 10.52 -8.63 -2.47
C GLN A 84 11.98 -8.17 -2.54
N ARG A 85 12.23 -6.87 -2.73
CA ARG A 85 13.59 -6.32 -2.96
C ARG A 85 14.27 -5.81 -1.70
N ILE A 86 13.55 -5.52 -0.62
CA ILE A 86 14.16 -5.05 0.63
C ILE A 86 14.85 -6.21 1.39
N PRO A 87 15.88 -5.93 2.20
CA PRO A 87 16.52 -6.94 3.03
C PRO A 87 15.52 -7.64 3.97
N TRP A 88 15.70 -8.94 4.21
CA TRP A 88 14.78 -9.76 5.00
C TRP A 88 14.45 -9.22 6.41
N LYS A 89 15.40 -8.53 7.07
CA LYS A 89 15.14 -7.86 8.36
C LYS A 89 14.14 -6.71 8.23
N MET A 90 14.17 -6.01 7.11
CA MET A 90 13.22 -4.95 6.77
C MET A 90 11.87 -5.51 6.32
N GLN A 91 11.83 -6.71 5.73
CA GLN A 91 10.59 -7.44 5.47
C GLN A 91 9.85 -7.73 6.78
N ILE A 92 10.55 -8.27 7.80
CA ILE A 92 9.97 -8.50 9.13
C ILE A 92 9.41 -7.19 9.71
N LEU A 93 10.18 -6.09 9.62
CA LEU A 93 9.70 -4.79 10.07
C LEU A 93 8.42 -4.36 9.33
N LEU A 94 8.36 -4.52 8.02
CA LEU A 94 7.19 -4.20 7.21
C LEU A 94 5.98 -5.03 7.65
N SER A 95 6.13 -6.34 7.82
CA SER A 95 5.07 -7.22 8.31
C SER A 95 4.57 -6.81 9.71
N LEU A 96 5.48 -6.47 10.63
CA LEU A 96 5.11 -5.97 11.96
C LEU A 96 4.37 -4.62 11.87
N LYS A 97 4.79 -3.72 11.00
CA LYS A 97 4.12 -2.43 10.77
C LYS A 97 2.70 -2.61 10.24
N ARG A 98 2.48 -3.57 9.32
CA ARG A 98 1.14 -3.96 8.84
C ARG A 98 0.30 -4.55 9.98
N LYS A 99 0.84 -5.51 10.74
CA LYS A 99 0.17 -6.14 11.89
C LYS A 99 -0.37 -5.12 12.90
N TYR A 100 0.44 -4.13 13.26
CA TYR A 100 0.03 -3.11 14.22
C TYR A 100 -0.76 -1.95 13.60
N LYS A 101 -0.85 -1.86 12.26
CA LYS A 101 -1.53 -0.80 11.52
C LYS A 101 -1.14 0.62 11.96
N VAL A 102 0.12 0.81 12.38
CA VAL A 102 0.58 2.10 12.94
C VAL A 102 1.39 2.91 11.95
N GLY A 103 0.72 3.90 11.36
CA GLY A 103 1.31 5.11 10.79
C GLY A 103 1.88 6.03 11.87
N VAL A 104 2.96 5.59 12.53
CA VAL A 104 3.89 6.36 13.39
C VAL A 104 3.25 7.47 14.25
N LYS A 105 2.77 7.14 15.47
CA LYS A 105 3.00 7.92 16.71
C LYS A 105 2.47 7.20 17.95
N GLY A 106 3.41 6.72 18.77
CA GLY A 106 3.18 6.15 20.11
C GLY A 106 4.50 5.55 20.62
N ARG A 107 4.94 5.90 21.82
CA ARG A 107 6.13 5.26 22.45
C ARG A 107 5.90 3.75 22.71
N PRO A 108 4.69 3.29 23.12
CA PRO A 108 4.47 1.86 23.38
C PRO A 108 4.62 0.98 22.13
N VAL A 109 4.07 1.41 20.99
CA VAL A 109 4.08 0.59 19.76
C VAL A 109 5.47 0.50 19.13
N ARG A 110 6.25 1.59 19.15
CA ARG A 110 7.61 1.57 18.61
C ARG A 110 8.53 0.63 19.38
N TRP A 111 8.41 0.65 20.71
CA TRP A 111 9.13 -0.29 21.57
C TRP A 111 8.69 -1.73 21.32
N LEU A 112 7.38 -1.98 21.21
CA LEU A 112 6.85 -3.31 20.93
C LEU A 112 7.37 -3.88 19.59
N ILE A 113 7.35 -3.07 18.53
CA ILE A 113 7.93 -3.44 17.23
C ILE A 113 9.42 -3.76 17.37
N ALA A 114 10.18 -2.94 18.10
CA ALA A 114 11.61 -3.19 18.31
C ALA A 114 11.86 -4.51 19.05
N VAL A 115 11.05 -4.82 20.06
CA VAL A 115 11.11 -6.09 20.81
C VAL A 115 10.76 -7.28 19.92
N GLU A 116 9.63 -7.24 19.20
CA GLU A 116 9.22 -8.35 18.32
C GLU A 116 10.24 -8.57 17.19
N LEU A 117 10.75 -7.49 16.61
CA LEU A 117 11.80 -7.56 15.59
C LEU A 117 13.10 -8.15 16.13
N SER A 118 13.49 -7.80 17.36
CA SER A 118 14.67 -8.37 18.03
C SER A 118 14.49 -9.88 18.24
N LYS A 119 13.32 -10.29 18.74
CA LYS A 119 12.99 -11.71 18.94
C LYS A 119 13.04 -12.49 17.62
N GLU A 120 12.42 -11.95 16.57
CA GLU A 120 12.37 -12.62 15.28
C GLU A 120 13.74 -12.76 14.62
N VAL A 121 14.54 -11.69 14.65
CA VAL A 121 15.89 -11.70 14.10
C VAL A 121 16.80 -12.63 14.91
N SER A 122 16.68 -12.62 16.24
CA SER A 122 17.47 -13.50 17.12
C SER A 122 17.15 -14.97 16.84
N ARG A 123 15.87 -15.30 16.73
CA ARG A 123 15.38 -16.64 16.41
C ARG A 123 15.92 -17.14 15.07
N ARG A 124 15.86 -16.32 14.02
CA ARG A 124 16.35 -16.72 12.68
C ARG A 124 17.87 -16.83 12.60
N LEU A 125 18.60 -16.02 13.37
CA LEU A 125 20.06 -16.05 13.39
C LEU A 125 20.64 -17.01 14.43
N ASN A 126 19.81 -17.61 15.27
CA ASN A 126 20.20 -18.42 16.41
C ASN A 126 21.25 -17.74 17.31
N LYS A 127 21.08 -16.44 17.56
CA LYS A 127 21.95 -15.63 18.43
C LYS A 127 21.23 -14.39 18.93
N ASP A 128 21.66 -13.85 20.06
CA ASP A 128 21.08 -12.63 20.60
C ASP A 128 21.31 -11.43 19.67
N TRP A 129 20.20 -10.81 19.27
CA TRP A 129 20.19 -9.62 18.44
C TRP A 129 19.19 -8.61 18.98
N CYS A 130 19.70 -7.46 19.41
CA CYS A 130 18.88 -6.35 19.93
C CYS A 130 18.73 -5.24 18.88
N VAL A 131 17.48 -4.93 18.52
CA VAL A 131 17.14 -3.80 17.67
C VAL A 131 16.69 -2.63 18.54
N GLY A 132 17.43 -1.53 18.49
CA GLY A 132 17.03 -0.29 19.15
C GLY A 132 15.83 0.38 18.46
N VAL A 133 15.05 1.14 19.21
CA VAL A 133 13.86 1.87 18.71
C VAL A 133 14.20 2.78 17.53
N ASP A 134 15.36 3.43 17.53
CA ASP A 134 15.80 4.28 16.42
C ASP A 134 16.00 3.51 15.11
N SER A 135 16.34 2.22 15.20
CA SER A 135 16.48 1.37 14.01
C SER A 135 15.13 1.12 13.35
N VAL A 136 14.05 1.04 14.13
CA VAL A 136 12.68 0.91 13.60
C VAL A 136 12.34 2.10 12.71
N ASP A 137 12.60 3.33 13.19
CA ASP A 137 12.29 4.54 12.45
C ASP A 137 13.22 4.71 11.24
N LYS A 138 14.52 4.44 11.38
CA LYS A 138 15.51 4.50 10.28
C LYS A 138 15.20 3.49 9.17
N TRP A 139 14.88 2.25 9.53
CA TRP A 139 14.56 1.22 8.55
C TRP A 139 13.22 1.51 7.88
N TRP A 140 12.23 1.99 8.63
CA TRP A 140 10.97 2.43 8.04
C TRP A 140 11.17 3.56 7.02
N GLN A 141 11.97 4.57 7.37
CA GLN A 141 12.32 5.65 6.45
C GLN A 141 13.03 5.16 5.19
N ARG A 142 13.88 4.13 5.30
CA ARG A 142 14.55 3.50 4.15
C ARG A 142 13.56 2.75 3.26
N ILE A 143 12.69 1.91 3.84
CA ILE A 143 11.65 1.18 3.09
C ILE A 143 10.78 2.16 2.30
N VAL A 144 10.26 3.19 2.97
CA VAL A 144 9.45 4.24 2.31
C VAL A 144 10.29 4.97 1.25
N GLY A 145 11.56 5.24 1.52
CA GLY A 145 12.46 5.88 0.54
C GLY A 145 12.64 5.06 -0.74
N TYR A 146 12.88 3.75 -0.61
CA TYR A 146 12.96 2.85 -1.76
C TYR A 146 11.64 2.80 -2.53
N GLY A 147 10.52 2.70 -1.81
CA GLY A 147 9.18 2.74 -2.41
C GLY A 147 8.91 4.05 -3.16
N THR A 148 9.29 5.19 -2.60
CA THR A 148 9.13 6.50 -3.26
C THR A 148 9.97 6.62 -4.53
N ILE A 149 11.23 6.19 -4.50
CA ILE A 149 12.09 6.20 -5.70
C ILE A 149 11.49 5.30 -6.79
N LEU A 150 11.01 4.11 -6.41
CA LEU A 150 10.40 3.17 -7.35
C LEU A 150 9.07 3.70 -7.91
N ALA A 151 8.24 4.31 -7.06
CA ALA A 151 6.98 4.93 -7.45
C ALA A 151 7.21 6.07 -8.45
N ALA A 152 8.21 6.92 -8.20
CA ALA A 152 8.57 8.01 -9.11
C ALA A 152 9.03 7.46 -10.48
N LYS A 153 9.87 6.41 -10.49
CA LYS A 153 10.30 5.74 -11.74
C LYS A 153 9.13 5.14 -12.54
N LYS A 154 8.05 4.73 -11.86
CA LYS A 154 6.84 4.17 -12.47
C LYS A 154 5.77 5.23 -12.76
N GLY A 155 6.04 6.51 -12.50
CA GLY A 155 5.10 7.62 -12.70
C GLY A 155 3.87 7.58 -11.78
N LEU A 156 3.98 6.97 -10.59
CA LEU A 156 2.91 6.90 -9.60
C LEU A 156 2.90 8.11 -8.66
N VAL A 157 4.00 8.84 -8.57
CA VAL A 157 4.15 10.08 -7.79
C VAL A 157 4.92 11.12 -8.61
N LYS A 158 4.91 12.39 -8.17
CA LYS A 158 5.40 13.55 -8.93
C LYS A 158 6.55 14.24 -8.23
#